data_AF-A0ABD5T6P1-F1
#
_entry.id   AF-A0ABD5T6P1-F1
#
_cell.length_a   1.000
_cell.length_b   1.000
_cell.length_c   1.000
_cell.angle_alpha   90.00
_cell.angle_beta   90.00
_cell.angle_gamma   90.00
#
_symmetry.space_group_name_H-M   'P 1'
#
loop_
_entity.id
_entity.type
_entity.pdbx_description
1 polymer ?
#
loop_
_entity_poly.entity_id
_entity_poly.type
_entity_poly.pdbx_seq_one_letter_code
_entity_poly.pdbx_strand_id
1 'polypeptide(L)'
;MVDAWLTTMSTNLEAVINPLIAACEEGFLPDELYVLENPGVGDQFDDITSMMERVVVEYGGEDPDLSVTNLETETDFQGIVDHFREPIAQIQDEGGTAAVDVTPGRKFMSAIAFQAGIQFEADHVFYLYVSNNRFYGRLYPDVPRPVVELVDFQEVF
;
A
#
# COMPACT_ATOMS: atom_id res chain seq x y z
N MET A 1 7.96 12.03 13.93
CA MET A 1 8.38 11.18 12.80
C MET A 1 7.10 10.58 12.31
N VAL A 2 6.85 10.70 11.01
CA VAL A 2 5.60 10.35 10.37
C VAL A 2 5.84 9.06 9.60
N ASP A 3 5.03 8.05 9.85
CA ASP A 3 5.09 6.79 9.12
C ASP A 3 4.03 6.80 8.02
N ALA A 4 4.42 6.58 6.77
CA ALA A 4 3.54 6.69 5.62
C ALA A 4 3.40 5.37 4.87
N TRP A 5 2.17 5.04 4.48
CA TRP A 5 1.85 3.90 3.63
C TRP A 5 1.42 4.37 2.25
N LEU A 6 2.19 4.02 1.22
CA LEU A 6 1.96 4.40 -0.17
C LEU A 6 1.49 3.17 -0.95
N THR A 7 0.33 3.24 -1.59
CA THR A 7 -0.24 2.10 -2.32
C THR A 7 -1.06 2.53 -3.54
N THR A 8 -1.43 1.54 -4.36
CA THR A 8 -2.34 1.75 -5.50
C THR A 8 -3.70 1.11 -5.26
N MET A 9 -4.77 1.71 -5.77
CA MET A 9 -6.07 1.09 -5.68
C MET A 9 -6.24 -0.08 -6.65
N SER A 10 -7.09 -1.01 -6.23
CA SER A 10 -7.49 -2.19 -6.99
C SER A 10 -9.01 -2.33 -6.93
N THR A 11 -9.58 -2.95 -7.96
CA THR A 11 -11.00 -3.36 -7.95
C THR A 11 -11.28 -4.51 -6.99
N ASN A 12 -10.23 -5.08 -6.39
CA ASN A 12 -10.30 -6.15 -5.40
C ASN A 12 -9.89 -5.58 -4.04
N LEU A 13 -10.87 -5.42 -3.13
CA LEU A 13 -10.70 -4.89 -1.77
C LEU A 13 -9.53 -5.57 -1.03
N GLU A 14 -9.48 -6.89 -1.07
CA GLU A 14 -8.50 -7.68 -0.34
C GLU A 14 -7.06 -7.45 -0.81
N ALA A 15 -6.87 -7.04 -2.07
CA ALA A 15 -5.54 -6.74 -2.60
C ALA A 15 -4.96 -5.45 -2.01
N VAL A 16 -5.82 -4.51 -1.60
CA VAL A 16 -5.42 -3.24 -0.98
C VAL A 16 -5.34 -3.39 0.55
N ILE A 17 -6.34 -4.03 1.14
CA ILE A 17 -6.48 -4.08 2.60
C ILE A 17 -5.57 -5.11 3.25
N ASN A 18 -5.40 -6.30 2.66
CA ASN A 18 -4.62 -7.35 3.30
C ASN A 18 -3.15 -6.99 3.55
N PRO A 19 -2.39 -6.35 2.61
CA PRO A 19 -1.01 -5.96 2.90
C PRO A 19 -0.94 -4.94 4.05
N LEU A 20 -1.87 -3.99 4.11
CA LEU A 20 -1.95 -3.03 5.22
C LEU A 20 -2.26 -3.71 6.56
N ILE A 21 -3.22 -4.65 6.59
CA ILE A 21 -3.50 -5.44 7.80
C ILE A 21 -2.24 -6.19 8.26
N ALA A 22 -1.53 -6.83 7.33
CA ALA A 22 -0.32 -7.57 7.66
C ALA A 22 0.76 -6.66 8.24
N ALA A 23 0.97 -5.48 7.65
CA ALA A 23 1.94 -4.50 8.13
C ALA A 23 1.58 -3.97 9.53
N CYS A 24 0.30 -3.66 9.76
CA CYS A 24 -0.21 -3.25 11.07
C CYS A 24 -0.04 -4.35 12.13
N GLU A 25 -0.26 -5.62 11.77
CA GLU A 25 -0.05 -6.76 12.67
C GLU A 25 1.43 -6.94 13.04
N GLU A 26 2.35 -6.62 12.13
CA GLU A 26 3.79 -6.61 12.35
C GLU A 26 4.31 -5.35 13.06
N GLY A 27 3.42 -4.38 13.30
CA GLY A 27 3.68 -3.19 14.11
C GLY A 27 3.93 -1.90 13.32
N PHE A 28 3.80 -1.92 11.99
CA PHE A 28 3.84 -0.71 11.16
C PHE A 28 2.46 -0.05 11.12
N LEU A 29 2.30 1.04 11.87
CA LEU A 29 1.03 1.77 12.05
C LEU A 29 1.17 3.15 11.39
N PRO A 30 0.82 3.31 10.11
CA PRO A 30 1.06 4.56 9.38
C PRO A 30 0.19 5.71 9.91
N ASP A 31 0.79 6.89 10.06
CA ASP A 31 0.11 8.16 10.32
C ASP A 31 -0.48 8.76 9.04
N GLU A 32 0.07 8.42 7.87
CA GLU A 32 -0.38 8.93 6.58
C GLU A 32 -0.63 7.80 5.57
N LEU A 33 -1.73 7.92 4.82
CA LEU A 33 -2.10 7.01 3.74
C LEU A 33 -2.04 7.74 2.41
N TYR A 34 -1.15 7.33 1.52
CA TYR A 34 -1.09 7.81 0.15
C TYR A 34 -1.67 6.77 -0.78
N VAL A 35 -2.75 7.13 -1.46
CA VAL A 35 -3.52 6.22 -2.30
C VAL A 35 -3.59 6.75 -3.73
N LEU A 36 -3.09 5.96 -4.68
CA LEU A 36 -3.31 6.21 -6.09
C LEU A 36 -4.69 5.71 -6.50
N GLU A 37 -5.61 6.61 -6.85
CA GLU A 37 -6.89 6.25 -7.41
C GLU A 37 -6.69 5.60 -8.80
N ASN A 38 -7.41 4.49 -9.03
CA ASN A 38 -7.55 3.93 -10.36
C ASN A 38 -8.97 4.23 -10.86
N PRO A 39 -9.15 4.88 -12.02
CA PRO A 39 -10.48 5.16 -12.59
C PRO A 39 -11.40 3.93 -12.72
N GLY A 40 -10.85 2.71 -12.73
CA GLY A 40 -11.61 1.47 -12.74
C GLY A 40 -12.23 1.05 -11.39
N VAL A 41 -11.90 1.72 -10.28
CA VAL A 41 -12.38 1.39 -8.92
C VAL A 41 -13.78 1.96 -8.68
N GLY A 42 -14.06 3.16 -9.20
CA GLY A 42 -15.38 3.79 -9.17
C GLY A 42 -15.95 3.89 -7.75
N ASP A 43 -17.22 3.51 -7.59
CA ASP A 43 -18.02 3.72 -6.38
C ASP A 43 -17.49 3.00 -5.11
N GLN A 44 -16.50 2.10 -5.22
CA GLN A 44 -15.93 1.40 -4.06
C GLN A 44 -14.79 2.17 -3.38
N PHE A 45 -14.32 3.26 -3.97
CA PHE A 45 -13.15 3.99 -3.48
C PHE A 45 -13.30 4.41 -2.01
N ASP A 46 -14.39 5.11 -1.70
CA ASP A 46 -14.67 5.62 -0.35
C ASP A 46 -14.81 4.51 0.70
N ASP A 47 -15.38 3.37 0.32
CA ASP A 47 -15.52 2.20 1.20
C ASP A 47 -14.15 1.57 1.50
N ILE A 48 -13.26 1.49 0.50
CA ILE A 48 -11.92 0.92 0.67
C ILE A 48 -11.07 1.85 1.55
N THR A 49 -11.04 3.15 1.27
CA THR A 49 -10.24 4.11 2.07
C THR A 49 -10.73 4.20 3.51
N SER A 50 -12.05 4.23 3.72
CA SER A 50 -12.65 4.15 5.07
C SER A 50 -12.25 2.86 5.80
N MET A 51 -12.06 1.76 5.08
CA MET A 51 -11.59 0.50 5.66
C MET A 51 -10.09 0.54 5.98
N MET A 52 -9.27 1.21 5.15
CA MET A 52 -7.84 1.41 5.43
C MET A 52 -7.62 2.19 6.72
N GLU A 53 -8.28 3.34 6.89
CA GLU A 53 -8.22 4.16 8.11
C GLU A 53 -8.60 3.33 9.34
N ARG A 54 -9.71 2.59 9.26
CA ARG A 54 -10.15 1.71 10.34
C ARG A 54 -9.16 0.60 10.68
N VAL A 55 -8.47 0.04 9.69
CA VAL A 55 -7.44 -0.99 9.96
C VAL A 55 -6.34 -0.39 10.83
N VAL A 56 -5.82 0.79 10.49
CA VAL A 56 -4.79 1.46 11.28
C VAL A 56 -5.25 1.67 12.73
N VAL A 57 -6.45 2.26 12.90
CA VAL A 57 -7.02 2.55 14.23
C VAL A 57 -7.26 1.29 15.06
N GLU A 58 -7.85 0.24 14.48
CA GLU A 58 -8.16 -1.00 15.20
C GLU A 58 -6.91 -1.79 15.62
N TYR A 59 -5.79 -1.61 14.91
CA TYR A 59 -4.49 -2.18 15.29
C TYR A 59 -3.70 -1.30 16.26
N GLY A 60 -4.26 -0.15 16.67
CA GLY A 60 -3.73 0.71 17.73
C GLY A 60 -3.00 1.95 17.26
N GLY A 61 -3.06 2.28 15.96
CA GLY A 61 -2.60 3.56 15.42
C GLY A 61 -3.58 4.71 15.72
N GLU A 62 -3.16 5.93 15.41
CA GLU A 62 -4.05 7.09 15.37
C GLU A 62 -4.88 7.10 14.07
N ASP A 63 -5.80 8.07 13.94
CA ASP A 63 -6.59 8.26 12.72
C ASP A 63 -5.68 8.84 11.62
N PRO A 64 -5.38 8.10 10.53
CA PRO A 64 -4.35 8.52 9.61
C PRO A 64 -4.85 9.56 8.60
N ASP A 65 -3.97 10.47 8.19
CA ASP A 65 -4.28 11.46 7.16
C ASP A 65 -4.27 10.81 5.75
N LEU A 66 -5.39 10.89 5.04
CA LEU A 66 -5.55 10.33 3.70
C LEU A 66 -5.23 11.34 2.59
N SER A 67 -4.25 11.02 1.77
CA SER A 67 -3.90 11.73 0.54
C SER A 67 -4.22 10.89 -0.69
N VAL A 68 -5.01 11.45 -1.62
CA VAL A 68 -5.43 10.75 -2.84
C VAL A 68 -4.79 11.38 -4.07
N THR A 69 -4.14 10.56 -4.90
CA THR A 69 -3.65 10.96 -6.22
C THR A 69 -4.59 10.45 -7.30
N ASN A 70 -5.18 11.37 -8.07
CA ASN A 70 -6.06 11.05 -9.19
C ASN A 70 -5.27 11.14 -10.50
N LEU A 71 -5.41 10.12 -11.36
CA LEU A 71 -4.79 10.11 -12.68
C LEU A 71 -5.81 10.49 -13.77
N GLU A 72 -5.38 11.29 -14.75
CA GLU A 72 -6.21 11.57 -15.94
C GLU A 72 -6.47 10.30 -16.75
N THR A 73 -5.48 9.40 -16.81
CA THR A 73 -5.59 8.09 -17.45
C THR A 73 -4.82 7.05 -16.65
N GLU A 74 -5.28 5.80 -16.69
CA GLU A 74 -4.61 4.67 -16.01
C GLU A 74 -3.17 4.41 -16.52
N THR A 75 -2.80 4.99 -17.67
CA THR A 75 -1.46 4.87 -18.29
C THR A 75 -0.64 6.14 -18.16
N ASP A 76 -1.03 7.08 -17.30
CA ASP A 76 -0.18 8.20 -16.91
C ASP A 76 0.97 7.68 -16.04
N PHE A 77 1.97 7.08 -16.69
CA PHE A 77 3.10 6.46 -16.01
C PHE A 77 3.91 7.46 -15.20
N GLN A 78 3.96 8.72 -15.63
CA GLN A 78 4.65 9.76 -14.87
C GLN A 78 3.87 10.09 -13.60
N GLY A 79 2.55 10.26 -13.70
CA GLY A 79 1.70 10.43 -12.52
C GLY A 79 1.80 9.27 -11.53
N ILE A 80 1.90 8.02 -12.01
CA ILE A 80 2.14 6.85 -11.14
C ILE A 80 3.51 6.95 -10.45
N VAL A 81 4.56 7.36 -11.16
CA VAL A 81 5.88 7.56 -10.55
C VAL A 81 5.85 8.67 -9.50
N ASP A 82 5.21 9.79 -9.82
CA ASP A 82 5.16 10.98 -8.97
C ASP A 82 4.38 10.71 -7.67
N HIS A 83 3.32 9.89 -7.75
CA HIS A 83 2.58 9.40 -6.59
C HIS A 83 3.46 8.76 -5.52
N PHE A 84 4.50 8.02 -5.93
CA PHE A 84 5.44 7.41 -4.98
C PHE A 84 6.60 8.34 -4.65
N ARG A 85 7.19 8.97 -5.67
CA ARG A 85 8.41 9.79 -5.51
C ARG A 85 8.21 10.95 -4.54
N GLU A 86 7.10 11.67 -4.68
CA GLU A 86 6.91 12.92 -3.93
C GLU A 86 6.71 12.67 -2.43
N PRO A 87 5.84 11.74 -2.00
CA PRO A 87 5.69 11.45 -0.58
C PRO A 87 6.93 10.79 0.02
N ILE A 88 7.61 9.88 -0.69
CA ILE A 88 8.88 9.28 -0.19
C ILE A 88 9.88 10.38 0.15
N ALA A 89 10.12 11.31 -0.77
CA ALA A 89 11.07 12.41 -0.55
C ALA A 89 10.64 13.31 0.61
N GLN A 90 9.35 13.64 0.72
CA GLN A 90 8.83 14.45 1.81
C GLN A 90 9.03 13.78 3.17
N ILE A 91 8.62 12.51 3.30
CA ILE A 91 8.70 11.75 4.55
C ILE A 91 10.15 11.58 5.01
N GLN A 92 11.07 11.35 4.06
CA GLN A 92 12.51 11.29 4.34
C GLN A 92 13.06 12.63 4.85
N ASP A 93 12.68 13.76 4.23
CA ASP A 93 13.09 15.10 4.67
C ASP A 93 12.61 15.42 6.10
N GLU A 94 11.47 14.85 6.51
CA GLU A 94 10.90 14.97 7.85
C GLU A 94 11.47 13.93 8.85
N GLY A 95 12.32 13.01 8.38
CA GLY A 95 12.90 11.93 9.17
C GLY A 95 11.88 10.87 9.60
N GLY A 96 10.82 10.69 8.81
CA GLY A 96 9.82 9.64 8.96
C GLY A 96 10.20 8.33 8.27
N THR A 97 9.23 7.45 8.09
CA THR A 97 9.41 6.14 7.44
C THR A 97 8.39 5.96 6.31
N ALA A 98 8.87 5.72 5.09
CA ALA A 98 8.02 5.51 3.92
C ALA A 98 7.95 4.02 3.55
N ALA A 99 6.74 3.45 3.59
CA ALA A 99 6.47 2.08 3.18
C ALA A 99 5.67 2.05 1.86
N VAL A 100 6.22 1.37 0.85
CA VAL A 100 5.57 1.21 -0.45
C VAL A 100 4.98 -0.18 -0.59
N ASP A 101 3.67 -0.28 -0.80
CA ASP A 101 2.98 -1.53 -1.10
C ASP A 101 2.86 -1.75 -2.61
N VAL A 102 3.43 -2.86 -3.07
CA VAL A 102 3.45 -3.25 -4.49
C VAL A 102 2.42 -4.33 -4.83
N THR A 103 1.60 -4.74 -3.87
CA THR A 103 0.62 -5.83 -4.02
C THR A 103 -0.55 -5.48 -4.95
N PRO A 104 -1.25 -4.35 -4.77
CA PRO A 104 -2.42 -4.03 -5.58
C PRO A 104 -2.07 -3.45 -6.95
N GLY A 105 -3.13 -3.23 -7.74
CA GLY A 105 -3.04 -2.57 -9.04
C GLY A 105 -2.73 -3.52 -10.20
N ARG A 106 -2.58 -2.93 -11.39
CA ARG A 106 -2.15 -3.69 -12.57
C ARG A 106 -0.65 -3.95 -12.50
N LYS A 107 -0.18 -4.97 -13.22
CA LYS A 107 1.25 -5.36 -13.24
C LYS A 107 2.23 -4.20 -13.48
N PHE A 108 1.88 -3.23 -14.33
CA PHE A 108 2.76 -2.07 -14.53
C PHE A 108 2.74 -1.11 -13.34
N MET A 109 1.62 -0.97 -12.62
CA MET A 109 1.56 -0.17 -11.39
C MET A 109 2.44 -0.80 -10.33
N SER A 110 2.32 -2.11 -10.10
CA SER A 110 3.18 -2.85 -9.16
C SER A 110 4.66 -2.74 -9.55
N ALA A 111 4.99 -2.84 -10.84
CA ALA A 111 6.37 -2.70 -11.31
C ALA A 111 6.92 -1.28 -11.12
N ILE A 112 6.10 -0.25 -11.35
CA ILE A 112 6.48 1.14 -11.12
C ILE A 112 6.62 1.41 -9.62
N ALA A 113 5.68 0.95 -8.79
CA ALA A 113 5.73 1.07 -7.34
C ALA A 113 7.01 0.43 -6.77
N PHE A 114 7.31 -0.81 -7.19
CA PHE A 114 8.54 -1.49 -6.81
C PHE A 114 9.78 -0.70 -7.24
N GLN A 115 9.85 -0.30 -8.51
CA GLN A 115 11.00 0.47 -9.01
C GLN A 115 11.14 1.81 -8.30
N ALA A 116 10.03 2.50 -7.98
CA ALA A 116 10.02 3.77 -7.27
C ALA A 116 10.49 3.60 -5.83
N GLY A 117 9.97 2.60 -5.10
CA GLY A 117 10.39 2.30 -3.74
C GLY A 117 11.89 2.03 -3.64
N ILE A 118 12.46 1.24 -4.57
CA ILE A 118 13.90 0.99 -4.61
C ILE A 118 14.69 2.24 -5.06
N GLN A 119 14.27 2.89 -6.14
CA GLN A 119 15.01 4.00 -6.74
C GLN A 119 15.04 5.26 -5.87
N PHE A 120 13.99 5.52 -5.12
CA PHE A 120 13.85 6.67 -4.23
C PHE A 120 14.11 6.29 -2.76
N GLU A 121 14.62 5.09 -2.51
CA GLU A 121 15.13 4.65 -1.20
C GLU A 121 14.06 4.66 -0.10
N ALA A 122 12.83 4.22 -0.41
CA ALA A 122 11.79 4.00 0.60
C ALA A 122 12.29 3.00 1.66
N ASP A 123 11.95 3.22 2.92
CA ASP A 123 12.40 2.38 4.03
C ASP A 123 11.89 0.94 3.93
N HIS A 124 10.68 0.76 3.40
CA HIS A 124 10.07 -0.54 3.16
C HIS A 124 9.47 -0.64 1.76
N VAL A 125 9.59 -1.83 1.15
CA VAL A 125 8.92 -2.16 -0.11
C VAL A 125 8.20 -3.49 0.07
N PHE A 126 6.93 -3.41 0.48
CA PHE A 126 6.13 -4.54 0.88
C PHE A 126 5.39 -5.21 -0.28
N TYR A 127 5.36 -6.55 -0.23
CA TYR A 127 4.52 -7.39 -1.07
C TYR A 127 3.86 -8.49 -0.24
N LEU A 128 2.53 -8.57 -0.27
CA LEU A 128 1.82 -9.66 0.38
C LEU A 128 1.80 -10.90 -0.51
N TYR A 129 2.59 -11.89 -0.15
CA TYR A 129 2.63 -13.18 -0.82
C TYR A 129 1.59 -14.14 -0.24
N VAL A 130 0.71 -14.68 -1.10
CA VAL A 130 -0.23 -15.75 -0.75
C VAL A 130 0.12 -17.00 -1.57
N SER A 131 0.68 -18.01 -0.91
CA SER A 131 1.24 -19.20 -1.59
C SER A 131 0.19 -20.18 -2.14
N ASN A 132 -1.09 -19.99 -1.79
CA ASN A 132 -2.17 -20.87 -2.20
C ASN A 132 -3.37 -20.07 -2.73
N ASN A 133 -3.62 -20.21 -4.03
CA ASN A 133 -4.65 -19.49 -4.76
C ASN A 133 -6.09 -19.71 -4.24
N ARG A 134 -6.36 -20.76 -3.47
CA ARG A 134 -7.68 -20.98 -2.85
C ARG A 134 -8.07 -19.89 -1.85
N PHE A 135 -7.09 -19.11 -1.39
CA PHE A 135 -7.28 -18.00 -0.45
C PHE A 135 -7.26 -16.63 -1.14
N TYR A 136 -7.13 -16.56 -2.46
CA TYR A 136 -7.36 -15.31 -3.18
C TYR A 136 -8.82 -14.87 -2.98
N GLY A 137 -9.06 -13.57 -2.81
CA GLY A 137 -10.39 -13.05 -2.49
C GLY A 137 -10.80 -13.21 -1.02
N ARG A 138 -9.90 -13.65 -0.13
CA ARG A 138 -10.15 -13.74 1.31
C ARG A 138 -9.48 -12.58 2.03
N LEU A 139 -10.13 -12.07 3.07
CA LEU A 139 -9.53 -11.10 3.97
C LEU A 139 -8.44 -11.77 4.80
N TYR A 140 -7.38 -11.02 5.11
CA TYR A 140 -6.18 -11.50 5.79
C TYR A 140 -6.47 -12.33 7.07
N PRO A 141 -7.41 -11.95 7.96
CA PRO A 141 -7.74 -12.75 9.14
C PRO A 141 -8.30 -14.16 8.84
N ASP A 142 -8.87 -14.37 7.64
CA ASP A 142 -9.39 -15.66 7.19
C ASP A 142 -8.33 -16.53 6.48
N VAL A 143 -7.13 -15.97 6.23
CA VAL A 143 -6.04 -16.68 5.55
C VAL A 143 -5.12 -17.35 6.59
N PRO A 144 -4.87 -18.67 6.48
CA PRO A 144 -3.98 -19.34 7.42
C PRO A 144 -2.54 -18.80 7.36
N ARG A 145 -1.97 -18.43 8.51
CA ARG A 145 -0.59 -17.90 8.64
C ARG A 145 0.48 -18.64 7.83
N PRO A 146 0.50 -19.99 7.75
CA PRO A 146 1.54 -20.69 6.99
C PRO A 146 1.50 -20.48 5.47
N VAL A 147 0.47 -19.82 4.93
CA VAL A 147 0.29 -19.61 3.49
C VAL A 147 0.25 -18.13 3.09
N VAL A 148 0.50 -17.23 4.02
CA VAL A 148 0.54 -15.78 3.80
C VAL A 148 1.77 -15.19 4.48
N GLU A 149 2.46 -14.30 3.78
CA GLU A 149 3.69 -13.68 4.25
C GLU A 149 3.74 -12.25 3.69
N LEU A 150 3.98 -11.26 4.56
CA LEU A 150 4.35 -9.93 4.12
C LEU A 150 5.85 -9.93 3.88
N VAL A 151 6.26 -9.76 2.63
CA VAL A 151 7.67 -9.72 2.25
C VAL A 151 8.09 -8.27 2.16
N ASP A 152 9.17 -7.89 2.84
CA ASP A 152 9.85 -6.63 2.60
C ASP A 152 11.05 -6.84 1.66
N PHE A 153 10.99 -6.25 0.47
CA PHE A 153 12.08 -6.36 -0.49
C PHE A 153 13.34 -5.58 -0.08
N GLN A 154 13.26 -4.64 0.85
CA GLN A 154 14.43 -3.97 1.41
C GLN A 154 15.28 -4.91 2.28
N GLU A 155 14.70 -6.00 2.81
CA GLU A 155 15.44 -7.01 3.57
C GLU A 155 16.01 -8.15 2.70
N VAL A 156 15.64 -8.20 1.42
CA VAL A 156 16.07 -9.25 0.47
C VAL A 156 17.38 -8.92 -0.23
N PHE A 157 17.66 -7.64 -0.47
CA PHE A 157 18.81 -7.14 -1.24
C PHE A 157 19.79 -6.39 -0.34
#